data_AF-A0A3R7XFQ5-F1
#
_entry.id   AF-A0A3R7XFQ5-F1
#
_cell.length_a   1.000
_cell.length_b   1.000
_cell.length_c   1.000
_cell.angle_alpha   90.00
_cell.angle_beta   90.00
_cell.angle_gamma   90.00
#
_symmetry.space_group_name_H-M   'P 1'
#
loop_
_entity.id
_entity.type
_entity.pdbx_description
1 polymer ?
#
loop_
_entity_poly.entity_id
_entity_poly.type
_entity_poly.pdbx_seq_one_letter_code
_entity_poly.pdbx_strand_id
1 'polypeptide(L)'
;MANAQEKNDKENFKLFELFKEWRDFEKPPLKDGVPDYSKNTFDIRFKEYKILRNKLESFSIDSWPVHEQVDWYLLWAEMNGYLFNYKVLKPWQRDPAFYKSIWTYKSDVPAHEGPTPHFTIELWQYNFPLNEKDRIKLLSSLKLIPKFNEEAQINLTGNARDLWIAGIRDIEKQSKILEDLNFKSGISKDKELVIEITNAKSSTDDFVKWLKMQALEKNGPSGIGKENYTWYQQNVHLVPMTWEDEVFLLKRELARAWSSLKLEEHRNRKLPVLKPADSPSSYRKLAENAAKELIDFLDQNQIVTVKEYFSRSLQPHLGEYIPDEKRNFFWITAHLDPKPLFSHFYHWFELERMKVEPHINPIRENALLYNIFDSRNEGLATAVEEFFMHAGL
;
A
#
# COMPACT_ATOMS: atom_id res chain seq x y z
N MET A 1 3.31 30.60 30.89
CA MET A 1 3.96 29.69 29.92
C MET A 1 4.01 28.25 30.45
N ALA A 2 4.53 27.98 31.66
CA ALA A 2 4.53 26.62 32.24
C ALA A 2 3.14 25.95 32.30
N ASN A 3 2.10 26.70 32.70
CA ASN A 3 0.73 26.19 32.79
C ASN A 3 0.05 25.89 31.44
N ALA A 4 0.56 26.48 30.34
CA ALA A 4 0.04 26.23 28.99
C ALA A 4 0.75 25.02 28.36
N GLN A 5 2.07 24.90 28.57
CA GLN A 5 2.83 23.72 28.15
C GLN A 5 2.34 22.46 28.85
N GLU A 6 2.17 22.49 30.18
CA GLU A 6 1.65 21.33 30.93
C GLU A 6 0.21 20.95 30.54
N LYS A 7 -0.60 21.92 30.09
CA LYS A 7 -1.95 21.65 29.60
C LYS A 7 -1.90 20.97 28.23
N ASN A 8 -1.05 21.47 27.32
CA ASN A 8 -0.84 20.87 26.00
C ASN A 8 -0.28 19.45 26.12
N ASP A 9 0.72 19.23 26.97
CA ASP A 9 1.31 17.90 27.20
C ASP A 9 0.24 16.89 27.69
N LYS A 10 -0.69 17.33 28.54
CA LYS A 10 -1.83 16.50 29.01
C LYS A 10 -2.87 16.23 27.92
N GLU A 11 -3.14 17.21 27.05
CA GLU A 11 -4.09 17.03 25.94
C GLU A 11 -3.51 16.13 24.86
N ASN A 12 -2.22 16.25 24.56
CA ASN A 12 -1.47 15.36 23.67
C ASN A 12 -1.49 13.91 24.19
N PHE A 13 -1.24 13.71 25.49
CA PHE A 13 -1.36 12.39 26.11
C PHE A 13 -2.77 11.79 25.95
N LYS A 14 -3.83 12.59 26.11
CA LYS A 14 -5.21 12.11 25.90
C LYS A 14 -5.48 11.74 24.44
N LEU A 15 -4.95 12.49 23.48
CA LEU A 15 -5.08 12.16 22.06
C LEU A 15 -4.39 10.82 21.75
N PHE A 16 -3.20 10.59 22.32
CA PHE A 16 -2.49 9.32 22.20
C PHE A 16 -3.25 8.13 22.82
N GLU A 17 -3.86 8.31 24.00
CA GLU A 17 -4.74 7.27 24.57
C GLU A 17 -5.93 6.97 23.66
N LEU A 18 -6.57 8.00 23.10
CA LEU A 18 -7.66 7.82 22.14
C LEU A 18 -7.19 7.13 20.85
N PHE A 19 -5.98 7.43 20.38
CA PHE A 19 -5.38 6.73 19.24
C PHE A 19 -5.23 5.23 19.52
N LYS A 20 -4.76 4.83 20.71
CA LYS A 20 -4.70 3.41 21.08
C LYS A 20 -6.09 2.76 21.13
N GLU A 21 -7.05 3.41 21.80
CA GLU A 21 -8.44 2.95 21.83
C GLU A 21 -8.99 2.77 20.40
N TRP A 22 -8.70 3.73 19.52
CA TRP A 22 -9.08 3.69 18.12
C TRP A 22 -8.45 2.53 17.37
N ARG A 23 -7.13 2.31 17.50
CA ARG A 23 -6.42 1.24 16.78
C ARG A 23 -6.82 -0.15 17.25
N ASP A 24 -7.22 -0.30 18.51
CA ASP A 24 -7.81 -1.53 19.03
C ASP A 24 -9.25 -1.73 18.54
N PHE A 25 -10.04 -0.65 18.45
CA PHE A 25 -11.38 -0.69 17.88
C PHE A 25 -11.39 -0.91 16.36
N GLU A 26 -10.43 -0.39 15.60
CA GLU A 26 -10.50 -0.47 14.14
C GLU A 26 -10.43 -1.93 13.65
N LYS A 27 -9.62 -2.74 14.33
CA LYS A 27 -9.56 -4.19 14.12
C LYS A 27 -10.90 -4.84 14.44
N PRO A 28 -11.51 -5.61 13.52
CA PRO A 28 -12.73 -6.35 13.81
C PRO A 28 -12.47 -7.47 14.82
N PRO A 29 -13.48 -7.84 15.63
CA PRO A 29 -13.39 -9.04 16.46
C PRO A 29 -13.20 -10.29 15.58
N LEU A 30 -12.72 -11.36 16.18
CA LEU A 30 -12.57 -12.64 15.49
C LEU A 30 -13.84 -13.48 15.65
N LYS A 31 -14.24 -14.15 14.57
CA LYS A 31 -15.25 -15.20 14.54
C LYS A 31 -14.61 -16.44 13.94
N ASP A 32 -14.57 -17.52 14.72
CA ASP A 32 -13.88 -18.77 14.34
C ASP A 32 -12.41 -18.56 13.91
N GLY A 33 -11.72 -17.63 14.58
CA GLY A 33 -10.30 -17.34 14.34
C GLY A 33 -10.00 -16.39 13.17
N VAL A 34 -11.00 -15.97 12.39
CA VAL A 34 -10.84 -15.00 11.29
C VAL A 34 -11.56 -13.67 11.59
N PRO A 35 -11.12 -12.53 11.00
CA PRO A 35 -11.80 -11.24 11.12
C PRO A 35 -13.29 -11.31 10.77
N ASP A 36 -14.16 -10.88 11.68
CA ASP A 36 -15.61 -10.86 11.47
C ASP A 36 -16.05 -9.59 10.73
N TYR A 37 -16.22 -9.73 9.41
CA TYR A 37 -16.75 -8.65 8.56
C TYR A 37 -18.28 -8.65 8.41
N SER A 38 -18.99 -9.42 9.24
CA SER A 38 -20.44 -9.52 9.12
C SER A 38 -21.13 -8.17 9.35
N LYS A 39 -22.22 -7.97 8.62
CA LYS A 39 -23.05 -6.76 8.74
C LYS A 39 -23.48 -6.52 10.20
N ASN A 40 -23.87 -7.57 10.91
CA ASN A 40 -24.31 -7.47 12.30
C ASN A 40 -23.20 -6.92 13.22
N THR A 41 -21.96 -7.39 13.05
CA THR A 41 -20.82 -6.91 13.82
C THR A 41 -20.57 -5.42 13.59
N PHE A 42 -20.56 -4.96 12.33
CA PHE A 42 -20.42 -3.53 12.07
C PHE A 42 -21.60 -2.69 12.58
N ASP A 43 -22.83 -3.18 12.47
CA ASP A 43 -24.03 -2.48 12.95
C ASP A 43 -24.01 -2.29 14.47
N ILE A 44 -23.56 -3.29 15.23
CA ILE A 44 -23.39 -3.22 16.70
C ILE A 44 -22.27 -2.22 17.05
N ARG A 45 -21.12 -2.36 16.40
CA ARG A 45 -19.90 -1.56 16.66
C ARG A 45 -20.05 -0.10 16.26
N PHE A 46 -21.04 0.24 15.42
CA PHE A 46 -21.30 1.63 15.05
C PHE A 46 -21.62 2.54 16.27
N LYS A 47 -22.16 1.98 17.36
CA LYS A 47 -22.36 2.74 18.60
C LYS A 47 -21.03 3.11 19.27
N GLU A 48 -20.10 2.17 19.34
CA GLU A 48 -18.76 2.37 19.89
C GLU A 48 -17.94 3.34 19.04
N TYR A 49 -18.01 3.21 17.70
CA TYR A 49 -17.42 4.17 16.77
C TYR A 49 -17.85 5.61 17.10
N LYS A 50 -19.15 5.85 17.30
CA LYS A 50 -19.65 7.19 17.64
C LYS A 50 -19.13 7.71 18.97
N ILE A 51 -18.89 6.84 19.95
CA ILE A 51 -18.29 7.24 21.23
C ILE A 51 -16.85 7.73 21.00
N LEU A 52 -16.03 6.96 20.27
CA LEU A 52 -14.66 7.35 19.95
C LEU A 52 -14.62 8.63 19.11
N ARG A 53 -15.52 8.74 18.14
CA ARG A 53 -15.64 9.93 17.30
C ARG A 53 -15.99 11.18 18.12
N ASN A 54 -16.97 11.09 19.01
CA ASN A 54 -17.35 12.19 19.90
C ASN A 54 -16.21 12.57 20.86
N LYS A 55 -15.42 11.59 21.35
CA LYS A 55 -14.22 11.89 22.14
C LYS A 55 -13.23 12.73 21.32
N LEU A 56 -12.96 12.33 20.07
CA LEU A 56 -12.05 13.07 19.18
C LEU A 56 -12.55 14.50 18.90
N GLU A 57 -13.84 14.66 18.62
CA GLU A 57 -14.43 15.96 18.31
C GLU A 57 -14.58 16.88 19.54
N SER A 58 -14.37 16.35 20.75
CA SER A 58 -14.40 17.16 21.98
C SER A 58 -13.12 17.96 22.24
N PHE A 59 -12.03 17.66 21.52
CA PHE A 59 -10.77 18.40 21.65
C PHE A 59 -10.89 19.79 21.02
N SER A 60 -10.36 20.82 21.70
CA SER A 60 -10.31 22.20 21.18
C SER A 60 -8.90 22.52 20.66
N ILE A 61 -8.66 22.17 19.39
CA ILE A 61 -7.29 22.13 18.83
C ILE A 61 -6.78 23.47 18.26
N ASP A 62 -7.63 24.49 18.12
CA ASP A 62 -7.27 25.76 17.46
C ASP A 62 -6.05 26.45 18.08
N SER A 63 -5.84 26.24 19.38
CA SER A 63 -4.72 26.81 20.14
C SER A 63 -3.51 25.89 20.25
N TRP A 64 -3.57 24.67 19.71
CA TRP A 64 -2.47 23.72 19.74
C TRP A 64 -1.37 24.13 18.75
N PRO A 65 -0.11 23.76 19.03
CA PRO A 65 0.94 23.78 18.01
C PRO A 65 0.52 23.00 16.75
N VAL A 66 0.92 23.48 15.57
CA VAL A 66 0.55 22.88 14.27
C VAL A 66 0.84 21.38 14.22
N HIS A 67 1.98 20.93 14.75
CA HIS A 67 2.29 19.51 14.75
C HIS A 67 1.28 18.70 15.57
N GLU A 68 0.78 19.17 16.70
CA GLU A 68 -0.25 18.45 17.46
C GLU A 68 -1.62 18.50 16.75
N GLN A 69 -1.93 19.61 16.05
CA GLN A 69 -3.13 19.68 15.20
C GLN A 69 -3.08 18.63 14.08
N VAL A 70 -1.91 18.43 13.45
CA VAL A 70 -1.71 17.39 12.44
C VAL A 70 -1.99 16.01 13.04
N ASP A 71 -1.53 15.71 14.26
CA ASP A 71 -1.82 14.42 14.92
C ASP A 71 -3.33 14.19 15.10
N TRP A 72 -4.06 15.24 15.47
CA TRP A 72 -5.51 15.18 15.57
C TRP A 72 -6.17 14.94 14.20
N TYR A 73 -5.75 15.65 13.16
CA TYR A 73 -6.30 15.49 11.80
C TYR A 73 -6.01 14.11 11.21
N LEU A 74 -4.87 13.50 11.53
CA LEU A 74 -4.57 12.13 11.11
C LEU A 74 -5.54 11.13 11.74
N LEU A 75 -5.80 11.23 13.04
CA LEU A 75 -6.79 10.38 13.70
C LEU A 75 -8.22 10.64 13.19
N TRP A 76 -8.54 11.90 12.91
CA TRP A 76 -9.81 12.30 12.29
C TRP A 76 -10.00 11.67 10.92
N ALA A 77 -8.95 11.68 10.09
CA ALA A 77 -8.93 11.05 8.77
C ALA A 77 -9.06 9.52 8.85
N GLU A 78 -8.38 8.85 9.80
CA GLU A 78 -8.56 7.41 9.99
C GLU A 78 -10.02 7.07 10.36
N MET A 79 -10.62 7.82 11.30
CA MET A 79 -12.02 7.61 11.68
C MET A 79 -13.01 7.89 10.53
N ASN A 80 -12.67 8.81 9.62
CA ASN A 80 -13.44 9.05 8.41
C ASN A 80 -13.30 7.91 7.39
N GLY A 81 -12.09 7.37 7.21
CA GLY A 81 -11.82 6.22 6.35
C GLY A 81 -12.60 4.98 6.77
N TYR A 82 -12.66 4.70 8.07
CA TYR A 82 -13.51 3.63 8.62
C TYR A 82 -14.99 3.83 8.29
N LEU A 83 -15.51 5.04 8.54
CA LEU A 83 -16.91 5.36 8.29
C LEU A 83 -17.24 5.22 6.80
N PHE A 84 -16.34 5.69 5.94
CA PHE A 84 -16.49 5.59 4.50
C PHE A 84 -16.47 4.14 4.03
N ASN A 85 -15.57 3.31 4.55
CA ASN A 85 -15.55 1.88 4.28
C ASN A 85 -16.84 1.19 4.71
N TYR A 86 -17.36 1.53 5.89
CA TYR A 86 -18.60 0.92 6.36
C TYR A 86 -19.85 1.38 5.58
N LYS A 87 -19.95 2.68 5.23
CA LYS A 87 -21.17 3.27 4.65
C LYS A 87 -21.18 3.32 3.13
N VAL A 88 -20.03 3.53 2.49
CA VAL A 88 -19.92 3.87 1.06
C VAL A 88 -19.12 2.82 0.29
N LEU A 89 -17.82 2.67 0.59
CA LEU A 89 -16.93 1.83 -0.21
C LEU A 89 -17.26 0.34 -0.04
N LYS A 90 -17.46 -0.12 1.20
CA LYS A 90 -17.87 -1.49 1.57
C LYS A 90 -17.00 -2.57 0.91
N PRO A 91 -15.67 -2.54 1.09
CA PRO A 91 -14.76 -3.42 0.36
C PRO A 91 -15.10 -4.90 0.57
N TRP A 92 -15.33 -5.32 1.83
CA TRP A 92 -15.74 -6.68 2.16
C TRP A 92 -17.09 -7.14 1.58
N GLN A 93 -17.95 -6.22 1.11
CA GLN A 93 -19.22 -6.59 0.46
C GLN A 93 -19.13 -6.57 -1.05
N ARG A 94 -18.27 -5.75 -1.64
CA ARG A 94 -18.32 -5.41 -3.07
C ARG A 94 -17.14 -5.91 -3.88
N ASP A 95 -16.01 -6.20 -3.24
CA ASP A 95 -14.74 -6.50 -3.92
C ASP A 95 -14.15 -7.83 -3.46
N PRO A 96 -14.14 -8.88 -4.31
CA PRO A 96 -13.47 -10.14 -4.00
C PRO A 96 -11.97 -10.00 -3.72
N ALA A 97 -11.28 -8.99 -4.26
CA ALA A 97 -9.84 -8.80 -4.04
C ALA A 97 -9.51 -8.52 -2.56
N PHE A 98 -10.45 -7.95 -1.80
CA PHE A 98 -10.33 -7.75 -0.35
C PHE A 98 -10.07 -9.06 0.42
N TYR A 99 -10.46 -10.22 -0.14
CA TYR A 99 -10.29 -11.52 0.51
C TYR A 99 -8.98 -12.24 0.14
N LYS A 100 -8.10 -11.58 -0.62
CA LYS A 100 -6.72 -12.04 -0.81
C LYS A 100 -5.97 -11.94 0.52
N SER A 101 -5.42 -13.07 0.97
CA SER A 101 -4.67 -13.16 2.23
C SER A 101 -3.16 -13.31 2.01
N ILE A 102 -2.69 -13.86 0.88
CA ILE A 102 -1.26 -14.16 0.70
C ILE A 102 -0.53 -13.06 -0.09
N TRP A 103 0.55 -12.54 0.50
CA TRP A 103 1.40 -11.51 -0.08
C TRP A 103 2.83 -12.02 -0.26
N THR A 104 3.29 -12.10 -1.50
CA THR A 104 4.62 -12.66 -1.86
C THR A 104 5.70 -11.60 -1.96
N TYR A 105 5.37 -10.33 -1.72
CA TYR A 105 6.28 -9.20 -1.81
C TYR A 105 5.96 -8.19 -0.71
N LYS A 106 6.98 -7.43 -0.31
CA LYS A 106 6.83 -6.29 0.58
C LYS A 106 6.31 -5.10 -0.24
N SER A 107 5.36 -4.35 0.30
CA SER A 107 4.98 -3.05 -0.27
C SER A 107 6.17 -2.08 -0.25
N ASP A 108 6.27 -1.31 -1.31
CA ASP A 108 7.19 -0.21 -1.54
C ASP A 108 6.74 1.11 -0.88
N VAL A 109 5.53 1.10 -0.30
CA VAL A 109 4.98 2.11 0.59
C VAL A 109 4.67 1.54 1.99
N PRO A 110 4.32 2.37 3.00
CA PRO A 110 4.21 1.93 4.39
C PRO A 110 3.28 0.72 4.67
N ALA A 111 2.26 0.50 3.86
CA ALA A 111 1.37 -0.68 3.93
C ALA A 111 0.80 -0.98 2.54
N HIS A 112 0.24 -2.18 2.34
CA HIS A 112 -0.39 -2.57 1.07
C HIS A 112 -1.44 -1.54 0.63
N GLU A 113 -1.39 -1.17 -0.64
CA GLU A 113 -2.30 -0.18 -1.22
C GLU A 113 -3.68 -0.77 -1.47
N GLY A 114 -4.70 0.02 -1.17
CA GLY A 114 -6.09 -0.37 -1.27
C GLY A 114 -6.58 -1.17 -0.06
N PRO A 115 -7.90 -1.46 -0.01
CA PRO A 115 -8.50 -2.21 1.08
C PRO A 115 -7.85 -3.59 1.28
N THR A 116 -7.18 -3.76 2.42
CA THR A 116 -6.49 -5.00 2.80
C THR A 116 -7.19 -5.61 4.03
N PRO A 117 -7.39 -6.94 4.10
CA PRO A 117 -8.03 -7.55 5.25
C PRO A 117 -7.05 -7.59 6.44
N HIS A 118 -7.59 -7.61 7.65
CA HIS A 118 -6.87 -7.82 8.91
C HIS A 118 -6.26 -9.23 9.08
N PHE A 119 -6.37 -10.08 8.06
CA PHE A 119 -5.78 -11.41 8.01
C PHE A 119 -4.92 -11.51 6.75
N THR A 120 -3.62 -11.23 6.89
CA THR A 120 -2.64 -11.41 5.83
C THR A 120 -1.56 -12.42 6.22
N ILE A 121 -1.04 -13.11 5.21
CA ILE A 121 0.13 -13.97 5.26
C ILE A 121 1.22 -13.27 4.43
N GLU A 122 2.10 -12.55 5.12
CA GLU A 122 3.27 -11.87 4.55
C GLU A 122 4.35 -12.90 4.18
N LEU A 123 4.09 -13.69 3.14
CA LEU A 123 4.93 -14.81 2.73
C LEU A 123 6.37 -14.40 2.41
N TRP A 124 6.60 -13.16 1.97
CA TRP A 124 7.94 -12.60 1.75
C TRP A 124 8.81 -12.52 3.01
N GLN A 125 8.22 -12.59 4.20
CA GLN A 125 8.95 -12.59 5.48
C GLN A 125 9.53 -13.97 5.84
N TYR A 126 9.15 -15.02 5.10
CA TYR A 126 9.55 -16.39 5.41
C TYR A 126 10.81 -16.79 4.62
N ASN A 127 11.77 -17.37 5.33
CA ASN A 127 12.95 -17.98 4.72
C ASN A 127 12.78 -19.49 4.66
N PHE A 128 12.98 -20.08 3.47
CA PHE A 128 12.89 -21.51 3.25
C PHE A 128 14.29 -22.14 3.16
N PRO A 129 14.55 -23.29 3.82
CA PRO A 129 13.62 -24.08 4.64
C PRO A 129 13.24 -23.37 5.95
N LEU A 130 11.98 -23.56 6.36
CA LEU A 130 11.40 -22.89 7.53
C LEU A 130 12.10 -23.33 8.82
N ASN A 131 12.33 -22.37 9.72
CA ASN A 131 12.60 -22.68 11.13
C ASN A 131 11.30 -23.07 11.85
N GLU A 132 11.41 -23.58 13.08
CA GLU A 132 10.26 -24.07 13.86
C GLU A 132 9.19 -22.99 14.11
N LYS A 133 9.61 -21.76 14.46
CA LYS A 133 8.70 -20.64 14.72
C LYS A 133 7.91 -20.28 13.47
N ASP A 134 8.58 -20.15 12.34
CA ASP A 134 7.97 -19.77 11.06
C ASP A 134 7.10 -20.91 10.52
N ARG A 135 7.49 -22.16 10.72
CA ARG A 135 6.66 -23.34 10.43
C ARG A 135 5.33 -23.27 11.18
N ILE A 136 5.34 -23.07 12.51
CA ILE A 136 4.14 -22.99 13.34
C ILE A 136 3.26 -21.81 12.90
N LYS A 137 3.85 -20.64 12.64
CA LYS A 137 3.13 -19.45 12.19
C LYS A 137 2.47 -19.66 10.82
N LEU A 138 3.19 -20.19 9.83
CA LEU A 138 2.65 -20.44 8.50
C LEU A 138 1.53 -21.47 8.56
N LEU A 139 1.76 -22.58 9.25
CA LEU A 139 0.79 -23.67 9.39
C LEU A 139 -0.53 -23.18 10.03
N SER A 140 -0.45 -22.45 11.14
CA SER A 140 -1.64 -21.89 11.81
C SER A 140 -2.39 -20.89 10.93
N SER A 141 -1.67 -20.09 10.14
CA SER A 141 -2.29 -19.13 9.22
C SER A 141 -2.98 -19.83 8.04
N LEU A 142 -2.35 -20.84 7.43
CA LEU A 142 -2.94 -21.61 6.33
C LEU A 142 -4.25 -22.31 6.74
N LYS A 143 -4.32 -22.82 7.98
CA LYS A 143 -5.54 -23.42 8.56
C LYS A 143 -6.74 -22.48 8.58
N LEU A 144 -6.53 -21.16 8.58
CA LEU A 144 -7.59 -20.16 8.62
C LEU A 144 -8.14 -19.79 7.23
N ILE A 145 -7.41 -20.07 6.14
CA ILE A 145 -7.83 -19.69 4.77
C ILE A 145 -9.20 -20.29 4.41
N PRO A 146 -9.50 -21.58 4.67
CA PRO A 146 -10.80 -22.13 4.32
C PRO A 146 -11.97 -21.39 4.96
N LYS A 147 -11.86 -21.13 6.27
CA LYS A 147 -12.89 -20.40 7.01
C LYS A 147 -13.01 -18.95 6.55
N PHE A 148 -11.90 -18.31 6.20
CA PHE A 148 -11.93 -16.95 5.67
C PHE A 148 -12.65 -16.86 4.32
N ASN A 149 -12.43 -17.83 3.43
CA ASN A 149 -13.13 -17.93 2.15
C ASN A 149 -14.64 -18.20 2.33
N GLU A 150 -15.03 -19.01 3.31
CA GLU A 150 -16.45 -19.23 3.64
C GLU A 150 -17.15 -17.95 4.10
N GLU A 151 -16.53 -17.19 5.03
CA GLU A 151 -17.07 -15.90 5.45
C GLU A 151 -17.10 -14.89 4.29
N ALA A 152 -16.16 -14.97 3.34
CA ALA A 152 -16.17 -14.15 2.13
C ALA A 152 -17.45 -14.35 1.30
N GLN A 153 -17.87 -15.61 1.10
CA GLN A 153 -19.08 -15.92 0.33
C GLN A 153 -20.35 -15.36 0.99
N ILE A 154 -20.37 -15.26 2.32
CA ILE A 154 -21.49 -14.67 3.08
C ILE A 154 -21.49 -13.14 2.94
N ASN A 155 -20.32 -12.52 2.99
CA ASN A 155 -20.18 -11.07 3.05
C ASN A 155 -20.30 -10.41 1.66
N LEU A 156 -19.84 -11.08 0.60
CA LEU A 156 -19.81 -10.60 -0.80
C LEU A 156 -21.22 -10.55 -1.43
N THR A 157 -22.00 -9.57 -0.98
CA THR A 157 -23.40 -9.33 -1.39
C THR A 157 -23.54 -8.22 -2.43
N GLY A 158 -22.45 -7.51 -2.73
CA GLY A 158 -22.43 -6.36 -3.63
C GLY A 158 -22.58 -6.71 -5.11
N ASN A 159 -22.90 -5.69 -5.90
CA ASN A 159 -23.12 -5.75 -7.34
C ASN A 159 -22.17 -4.80 -8.11
N ALA A 160 -20.87 -4.88 -7.86
CA ALA A 160 -19.84 -4.06 -8.52
C ALA A 160 -19.13 -4.87 -9.60
N ARG A 161 -19.62 -4.82 -10.85
CA ARG A 161 -19.20 -5.79 -11.89
C ARG A 161 -17.70 -5.85 -12.12
N ASP A 162 -17.04 -4.70 -12.26
CA ASP A 162 -15.62 -4.69 -12.62
C ASP A 162 -14.74 -5.11 -11.44
N LEU A 163 -15.12 -4.74 -10.21
CA LEU A 163 -14.43 -5.21 -9.00
C LEU A 163 -14.52 -6.73 -8.89
N TRP A 164 -15.67 -7.32 -9.18
CA TRP A 164 -15.81 -8.79 -9.20
C TRP A 164 -14.92 -9.44 -10.25
N ILE A 165 -14.97 -8.95 -11.50
CA ILE A 165 -14.19 -9.52 -12.60
C ILE A 165 -12.68 -9.39 -12.35
N ALA A 166 -12.24 -8.22 -11.88
CA ALA A 166 -10.83 -7.97 -11.58
C ALA A 166 -10.37 -8.76 -10.36
N GLY A 167 -11.11 -8.71 -9.24
CA GLY A 167 -10.74 -9.34 -7.98
C GLY A 167 -10.70 -10.87 -8.02
N ILE A 168 -11.45 -11.52 -8.92
CA ILE A 168 -11.31 -12.97 -9.16
C ILE A 168 -9.85 -13.33 -9.53
N ARG A 169 -9.16 -12.46 -10.29
CA ARG A 169 -7.79 -12.72 -10.75
C ARG A 169 -6.80 -12.77 -9.58
N ASP A 170 -7.02 -11.96 -8.54
CA ASP A 170 -6.20 -11.97 -7.33
C ASP A 170 -6.36 -13.29 -6.56
N ILE A 171 -7.58 -13.80 -6.45
CA ILE A 171 -7.86 -15.09 -5.79
C ILE A 171 -7.33 -16.27 -6.63
N GLU A 172 -7.43 -16.21 -7.97
CA GLU A 172 -6.79 -17.19 -8.86
C GLU A 172 -5.27 -17.20 -8.72
N LYS A 173 -4.65 -16.03 -8.62
CA LYS A 173 -3.22 -15.90 -8.37
C LYS A 173 -2.83 -16.47 -7.01
N GLN A 174 -3.64 -16.25 -5.98
CA GLN A 174 -3.44 -16.85 -4.66
C GLN A 174 -3.47 -18.38 -4.72
N SER A 175 -4.37 -18.99 -5.49
CA SER A 175 -4.40 -20.45 -5.68
C SER A 175 -3.08 -20.97 -6.29
N LYS A 176 -2.53 -20.26 -7.29
CA LYS A 176 -1.23 -20.60 -7.88
C LYS A 176 -0.09 -20.44 -6.87
N ILE A 177 -0.11 -19.38 -6.06
CA ILE A 177 0.89 -19.19 -4.99
C ILE A 177 0.85 -20.35 -3.98
N LEU A 178 -0.34 -20.81 -3.60
CA LEU A 178 -0.50 -21.96 -2.72
C LEU A 178 0.04 -23.25 -3.37
N GLU A 179 -0.18 -23.44 -4.67
CA GLU A 179 0.43 -24.54 -5.42
C GLU A 179 1.97 -24.46 -5.39
N ASP A 180 2.51 -23.27 -5.68
CA ASP A 180 3.94 -23.00 -5.75
C ASP A 180 4.66 -23.20 -4.40
N LEU A 181 3.95 -23.03 -3.28
CA LEU A 181 4.49 -23.28 -1.94
C LEU A 181 5.00 -24.72 -1.77
N ASN A 182 4.39 -25.70 -2.44
CA ASN A 182 4.84 -27.10 -2.36
C ASN A 182 6.27 -27.32 -2.90
N PHE A 183 6.74 -26.42 -3.76
CA PHE A 183 8.09 -26.48 -4.33
C PHE A 183 9.13 -25.71 -3.52
N LYS A 184 8.73 -25.00 -2.45
CA LYS A 184 9.67 -24.33 -1.55
C LYS A 184 10.48 -25.36 -0.75
N SER A 185 11.75 -25.04 -0.53
CA SER A 185 12.68 -25.93 0.18
C SER A 185 12.11 -26.36 1.55
N GLY A 186 12.14 -27.67 1.82
CA GLY A 186 11.67 -28.26 3.08
C GLY A 186 10.17 -28.56 3.16
N ILE A 187 9.31 -27.90 2.36
CA ILE A 187 7.86 -28.06 2.46
C ILE A 187 7.41 -29.50 2.15
N SER A 188 7.92 -30.10 1.08
CA SER A 188 7.53 -31.46 0.66
C SER A 188 7.85 -32.56 1.70
N LYS A 189 8.71 -32.28 2.68
CA LYS A 189 9.05 -33.20 3.78
C LYS A 189 8.11 -33.05 4.98
N ASP A 190 7.38 -31.95 5.05
CA ASP A 190 6.48 -31.62 6.13
C ASP A 190 5.04 -31.98 5.76
N LYS A 191 4.63 -33.20 6.15
CA LYS A 191 3.31 -33.73 5.80
C LYS A 191 2.15 -32.85 6.26
N GLU A 192 2.30 -32.20 7.42
CA GLU A 192 1.23 -31.35 7.97
C GLU A 192 1.09 -30.06 7.14
N LEU A 193 2.20 -29.41 6.79
CA LEU A 193 2.17 -28.25 5.91
C LEU A 193 1.62 -28.59 4.53
N VAL A 194 2.02 -29.71 3.94
CA VAL A 194 1.49 -30.15 2.64
C VAL A 194 -0.03 -30.34 2.68
N ILE A 195 -0.55 -30.94 3.76
CA ILE A 195 -2.00 -31.10 3.96
C ILE A 195 -2.69 -29.74 4.02
N GLU A 196 -2.18 -28.81 4.84
CA GLU A 196 -2.85 -27.50 5.00
C GLU A 196 -2.71 -26.59 3.78
N ILE A 197 -1.59 -26.66 3.05
CA ILE A 197 -1.46 -26.02 1.73
C ILE A 197 -2.51 -26.56 0.77
N THR A 198 -2.70 -27.88 0.75
CA THR A 198 -3.70 -28.53 -0.12
C THR A 198 -5.13 -28.10 0.26
N ASN A 199 -5.46 -28.07 1.55
CA ASN A 199 -6.76 -27.62 2.05
C ASN A 199 -7.04 -26.15 1.68
N ALA A 200 -6.07 -25.27 1.94
CA ALA A 200 -6.17 -23.85 1.62
C ALA A 200 -6.33 -23.64 0.10
N LYS A 201 -5.59 -24.38 -0.72
CA LYS A 201 -5.70 -24.34 -2.19
C LYS A 201 -7.08 -24.80 -2.64
N SER A 202 -7.55 -25.95 -2.16
CA SER A 202 -8.85 -26.50 -2.55
C SER A 202 -9.99 -25.52 -2.22
N SER A 203 -9.99 -24.95 -1.01
CA SER A 203 -10.97 -23.93 -0.63
C SER A 203 -10.87 -22.68 -1.51
N THR A 204 -9.66 -22.23 -1.83
CA THR A 204 -9.44 -21.07 -2.72
C THR A 204 -9.95 -21.34 -4.14
N ASP A 205 -9.73 -22.55 -4.67
CA ASP A 205 -10.25 -22.96 -5.99
C ASP A 205 -11.78 -23.02 -6.01
N ASP A 206 -12.40 -23.55 -4.96
CA ASP A 206 -13.85 -23.60 -4.84
C ASP A 206 -14.45 -22.20 -4.67
N PHE A 207 -13.75 -21.31 -3.95
CA PHE A 207 -14.12 -19.91 -3.87
C PHE A 207 -14.03 -19.21 -5.23
N VAL A 208 -12.98 -19.43 -6.02
CA VAL A 208 -12.87 -18.92 -7.40
C VAL A 208 -14.04 -19.41 -8.26
N LYS A 209 -14.40 -20.69 -8.20
CA LYS A 209 -15.54 -21.23 -8.95
C LYS A 209 -16.83 -20.53 -8.55
N TRP A 210 -17.07 -20.36 -7.24
CA TRP A 210 -18.22 -19.64 -6.72
C TRP A 210 -18.25 -18.19 -7.22
N LEU A 211 -17.13 -17.46 -7.12
CA LEU A 211 -17.01 -16.08 -7.59
C LEU A 211 -17.32 -15.96 -9.08
N LYS A 212 -16.81 -16.88 -9.92
CA LYS A 212 -17.09 -16.89 -11.36
C LYS A 212 -18.57 -17.09 -11.67
N MET A 213 -19.25 -17.96 -10.94
CA MET A 213 -20.69 -18.15 -11.10
C MET A 213 -21.46 -16.88 -10.71
N GLN A 214 -21.14 -16.31 -9.56
CA GLN A 214 -21.77 -15.08 -9.07
C GLN A 214 -21.50 -13.88 -9.97
N ALA A 215 -20.30 -13.79 -10.55
CA ALA A 215 -19.88 -12.69 -11.43
C ALA A 215 -20.75 -12.56 -12.69
N LEU A 216 -21.37 -13.65 -13.16
CA LEU A 216 -22.25 -13.64 -14.34
C LEU A 216 -23.49 -12.77 -14.13
N GLU A 217 -23.94 -12.63 -12.88
CA GLU A 217 -25.12 -11.85 -12.51
C GLU A 217 -24.77 -10.39 -12.15
N LYS A 218 -23.48 -10.04 -12.09
CA LYS A 218 -23.04 -8.71 -11.67
C LYS A 218 -23.13 -7.72 -12.83
N ASN A 219 -23.92 -6.67 -12.65
CA ASN A 219 -24.20 -5.66 -13.67
C ASN A 219 -24.25 -4.22 -13.11
N GLY A 220 -24.03 -4.03 -11.81
CA GLY A 220 -24.06 -2.72 -11.19
C GLY A 220 -22.73 -1.97 -11.28
N PRO A 221 -22.73 -0.67 -10.92
CA PRO A 221 -21.57 0.20 -11.04
C PRO A 221 -20.47 -0.16 -10.04
N SER A 222 -19.22 -0.09 -10.51
CA SER A 222 -18.02 -0.29 -9.70
C SER A 222 -17.59 0.98 -8.97
N GLY A 223 -17.77 2.14 -9.61
CA GLY A 223 -17.44 3.44 -9.02
C GLY A 223 -18.33 3.81 -7.83
N ILE A 224 -17.84 4.77 -7.04
CA ILE A 224 -18.54 5.34 -5.88
C ILE A 224 -19.25 6.67 -6.19
N GLY A 225 -19.10 7.23 -7.40
CA GLY A 225 -19.61 8.55 -7.75
C GLY A 225 -18.66 9.67 -7.33
N LYS A 226 -18.82 10.83 -7.97
CA LYS A 226 -17.88 11.95 -7.83
C LYS A 226 -17.97 12.61 -6.46
N GLU A 227 -19.17 12.73 -5.91
CA GLU A 227 -19.42 13.33 -4.60
C GLU A 227 -18.72 12.53 -3.50
N ASN A 228 -18.84 11.19 -3.55
CA ASN A 228 -18.15 10.31 -2.63
C ASN A 228 -16.63 10.31 -2.85
N TYR A 229 -16.17 10.41 -4.10
CA TYR A 229 -14.75 10.53 -4.41
C TYR A 229 -14.16 11.83 -3.83
N THR A 230 -14.77 12.97 -4.13
CA THR A 230 -14.42 14.29 -3.57
C THR A 230 -14.42 14.26 -2.05
N TRP A 231 -15.47 13.70 -1.44
CA TRP A 231 -15.53 13.59 0.02
C TRP A 231 -14.37 12.75 0.56
N TYR A 232 -14.06 11.61 -0.06
CA TYR A 232 -12.99 10.73 0.38
C TYR A 232 -11.61 11.40 0.25
N GLN A 233 -11.34 12.09 -0.86
CA GLN A 233 -10.10 12.85 -1.04
C GLN A 233 -9.93 13.91 0.05
N GLN A 234 -10.96 14.72 0.30
CA GLN A 234 -10.88 15.83 1.24
C GLN A 234 -10.88 15.40 2.72
N ASN A 235 -11.58 14.32 3.06
CA ASN A 235 -11.83 13.95 4.45
C ASN A 235 -11.03 12.73 4.92
N VAL A 236 -10.39 11.99 4.01
CA VAL A 236 -9.53 10.85 4.33
C VAL A 236 -8.11 11.11 3.86
N HIS A 237 -7.89 11.37 2.56
CA HIS A 237 -6.54 11.65 2.05
C HIS A 237 -6.06 13.09 2.34
N LEU A 238 -6.94 13.94 2.90
CA LEU A 238 -6.68 15.34 3.22
C LEU A 238 -6.20 16.17 2.01
N VAL A 239 -6.62 15.76 0.81
CA VAL A 239 -6.38 16.46 -0.45
C VAL A 239 -7.53 17.46 -0.67
N PRO A 240 -7.26 18.78 -0.74
CA PRO A 240 -8.33 19.80 -0.75
C PRO A 240 -9.10 19.89 -2.08
N MET A 241 -8.78 19.03 -3.05
CA MET A 241 -9.31 19.06 -4.41
C MET A 241 -10.61 18.26 -4.53
N THR A 242 -11.48 18.71 -5.42
CA THR A 242 -12.62 17.92 -5.88
C THR A 242 -12.21 16.98 -7.01
N TRP A 243 -13.05 16.00 -7.34
CA TRP A 243 -12.87 15.17 -8.54
C TRP A 243 -12.71 16.01 -9.81
N GLU A 244 -13.50 17.09 -9.96
CA GLU A 244 -13.40 18.01 -11.08
C GLU A 244 -12.05 18.73 -11.15
N ASP A 245 -11.52 19.17 -10.01
CA ASP A 245 -10.22 19.83 -9.92
C ASP A 245 -9.09 18.88 -10.32
N GLU A 246 -9.12 17.64 -9.82
CA GLU A 246 -8.14 16.62 -10.19
C GLU A 246 -8.18 16.28 -11.68
N VAL A 247 -9.38 16.12 -12.27
CA VAL A 247 -9.52 15.87 -13.71
C VAL A 247 -9.01 17.05 -14.52
N PHE A 248 -9.26 18.29 -14.08
CA PHE A 248 -8.75 19.48 -14.74
C PHE A 248 -7.22 19.53 -14.70
N LEU A 249 -6.62 19.31 -13.53
CA LEU A 249 -5.18 19.28 -13.36
C LEU A 249 -4.53 18.15 -14.17
N LEU A 250 -5.09 16.94 -14.13
CA LEU A 250 -4.58 15.79 -14.88
C LEU A 250 -4.56 16.07 -16.39
N LYS A 251 -5.61 16.68 -16.94
CA LYS A 251 -5.63 17.05 -18.36
C LYS A 251 -4.59 18.10 -18.70
N ARG A 252 -4.40 19.09 -17.83
CA ARG A 252 -3.36 20.12 -17.99
C ARG A 252 -1.97 19.49 -17.95
N GLU A 253 -1.70 18.64 -16.96
CA GLU A 253 -0.41 17.97 -16.78
C GLU A 253 -0.11 17.00 -17.92
N LEU A 254 -1.12 16.28 -18.45
CA LEU A 254 -0.95 15.44 -19.64
C LEU A 254 -0.53 16.27 -20.86
N ALA A 255 -1.19 17.41 -21.10
CA ALA A 255 -0.83 18.30 -22.20
C ALA A 255 0.58 18.89 -22.01
N ARG A 256 0.94 19.26 -20.77
CA ARG A 256 2.28 19.73 -20.42
C ARG A 256 3.33 18.64 -20.67
N ALA A 257 3.12 17.42 -20.18
CA ALA A 257 4.04 16.30 -20.34
C ALA A 257 4.33 16.00 -21.82
N TRP A 258 3.30 15.96 -22.67
CA TRP A 258 3.47 15.78 -24.11
C TRP A 258 4.26 16.92 -24.76
N SER A 259 3.99 18.16 -24.35
CA SER A 259 4.69 19.33 -24.88
C SER A 259 6.17 19.32 -24.47
N SER A 260 6.46 19.06 -23.19
CA SER A 260 7.82 18.94 -22.66
C SER A 260 8.59 17.82 -23.36
N LEU A 261 7.98 16.65 -23.56
CA LEU A 261 8.60 15.55 -24.30
C LEU A 261 9.03 15.98 -25.71
N LYS A 262 8.15 16.67 -26.46
CA LYS A 262 8.49 17.15 -27.81
C LYS A 262 9.57 18.22 -27.82
N LEU A 263 9.60 19.08 -26.81
CA LEU A 263 10.66 20.08 -26.67
C LEU A 263 12.00 19.43 -26.35
N GLU A 264 12.04 18.44 -25.45
CA GLU A 264 13.26 17.70 -25.12
C GLU A 264 13.74 16.82 -26.26
N GLU A 265 12.84 16.12 -26.99
CA GLU A 265 13.19 15.42 -28.22
C GLU A 265 13.84 16.37 -29.24
N HIS A 266 13.26 17.57 -29.42
CA HIS A 266 13.81 18.56 -30.33
C HIS A 266 15.18 19.05 -29.83
N ARG A 267 15.31 19.46 -28.57
CA ARG A 267 16.56 19.94 -27.97
C ARG A 267 17.69 18.93 -28.12
N ASN A 268 17.39 17.66 -27.86
CA ASN A 268 18.36 16.58 -27.79
C ASN A 268 18.54 15.82 -29.12
N ARG A 269 17.87 16.24 -30.21
CA ARG A 269 17.89 15.57 -31.53
C ARG A 269 19.26 15.35 -32.17
N LYS A 270 20.30 16.04 -31.69
CA LYS A 270 21.69 15.91 -32.18
C LYS A 270 22.56 15.02 -31.29
N LEU A 271 22.04 14.56 -30.15
CA LEU A 271 22.77 13.64 -29.27
C LEU A 271 22.73 12.21 -29.84
N PRO A 272 23.75 11.39 -29.56
CA PRO A 272 23.70 9.97 -29.88
C PRO A 272 22.52 9.27 -29.19
N VAL A 273 21.91 8.31 -29.89
CA VAL A 273 20.84 7.48 -29.32
C VAL A 273 21.42 6.57 -28.23
N LEU A 274 20.78 6.56 -27.05
CA LEU A 274 21.13 5.64 -25.98
C LEU A 274 20.90 4.19 -26.43
N LYS A 275 21.86 3.32 -26.10
CA LYS A 275 21.75 1.88 -26.37
C LYS A 275 21.36 1.16 -25.08
N PRO A 276 20.37 0.26 -25.12
CA PRO A 276 20.01 -0.47 -23.93
C PRO A 276 21.14 -1.43 -23.54
N ALA A 277 21.28 -1.71 -22.25
CA ALA A 277 22.10 -2.82 -21.78
C ALA A 277 21.68 -4.12 -22.49
N ASP A 278 22.67 -4.89 -22.93
CA ASP A 278 22.56 -6.07 -23.80
C ASP A 278 22.98 -7.38 -23.11
N SER A 279 23.40 -7.31 -21.85
CA SER A 279 23.81 -8.45 -21.06
C SER A 279 23.59 -8.23 -19.57
N PRO A 280 23.55 -9.30 -18.76
CA PRO A 280 23.54 -9.20 -17.29
C PRO A 280 24.70 -8.37 -16.73
N SER A 281 25.88 -8.45 -17.33
CA SER A 281 27.06 -7.70 -16.88
C SER A 281 26.96 -6.21 -17.20
N SER A 282 26.53 -5.88 -18.44
CA SER A 282 26.36 -4.48 -18.85
C SER A 282 25.23 -3.79 -18.08
N TYR A 283 24.13 -4.49 -17.82
CA TYR A 283 23.04 -3.95 -17.00
C TYR A 283 23.47 -3.70 -15.55
N ARG A 284 24.12 -4.68 -14.91
CA ARG A 284 24.58 -4.53 -13.52
C ARG A 284 25.47 -3.29 -13.37
N LYS A 285 26.43 -3.11 -14.28
CA LYS A 285 27.31 -1.94 -14.27
C LYS A 285 26.54 -0.64 -14.46
N LEU A 286 25.58 -0.61 -15.38
CA LEU A 286 24.72 0.55 -15.62
C LEU A 286 23.92 0.92 -14.36
N ALA A 287 23.30 -0.07 -13.71
CA ALA A 287 22.50 0.12 -12.50
C ALA A 287 23.35 0.55 -11.30
N GLU A 288 24.49 -0.09 -11.05
CA GLU A 288 25.41 0.28 -9.96
C GLU A 288 25.94 1.71 -10.12
N ASN A 289 26.29 2.10 -11.35
CA ASN A 289 26.73 3.46 -11.66
C ASN A 289 25.60 4.48 -11.45
N ALA A 290 24.41 4.22 -12.00
CA ALA A 290 23.26 5.12 -11.87
C ALA A 290 22.84 5.32 -10.41
N ALA A 291 22.87 4.25 -9.60
CA ALA A 291 22.60 4.34 -8.18
C ALA A 291 23.62 5.20 -7.44
N LYS A 292 24.91 5.04 -7.75
CA LYS A 292 25.97 5.88 -7.18
C LYS A 292 25.82 7.34 -7.61
N GLU A 293 25.61 7.58 -8.89
CA GLU A 293 25.42 8.93 -9.45
C GLU A 293 24.23 9.64 -8.80
N LEU A 294 23.10 8.96 -8.61
CA LEU A 294 21.95 9.54 -7.91
C LEU A 294 22.29 9.97 -6.49
N ILE A 295 22.90 9.10 -5.68
CA ILE A 295 23.21 9.42 -4.28
C ILE A 295 24.26 10.53 -4.19
N ASP A 296 25.32 10.46 -5.00
CA ASP A 296 26.35 11.50 -5.06
C ASP A 296 25.76 12.83 -5.52
N PHE A 297 24.88 12.83 -6.52
CA PHE A 297 24.19 14.03 -7.01
C PHE A 297 23.38 14.70 -5.91
N LEU A 298 22.58 13.92 -5.16
CA LEU A 298 21.75 14.43 -4.08
C LEU A 298 22.58 15.07 -2.96
N ASP A 299 23.70 14.45 -2.60
CA ASP A 299 24.60 14.93 -1.54
C ASP A 299 25.37 16.19 -2.00
N GLN A 300 26.06 16.10 -3.14
CA GLN A 300 26.95 17.17 -3.62
C GLN A 300 26.19 18.44 -4.00
N ASN A 301 24.98 18.31 -4.52
CA ASN A 301 24.12 19.45 -4.86
C ASN A 301 23.23 19.89 -3.69
N GLN A 302 23.38 19.28 -2.51
CA GLN A 302 22.65 19.63 -1.28
C GLN A 302 21.13 19.61 -1.48
N ILE A 303 20.64 18.68 -2.31
CA ILE A 303 19.20 18.55 -2.62
C ILE A 303 18.44 18.05 -1.38
N VAL A 304 19.02 17.07 -0.68
CA VAL A 304 18.52 16.51 0.58
C VAL A 304 19.69 16.16 1.50
N THR A 305 19.42 15.98 2.79
CA THR A 305 20.41 15.38 3.69
C THR A 305 20.50 13.88 3.41
N VAL A 306 21.52 13.47 2.65
CA VAL A 306 21.76 12.06 2.35
C VAL A 306 22.16 11.31 3.63
N LYS A 307 21.45 10.22 3.92
CA LYS A 307 21.68 9.36 5.08
C LYS A 307 22.38 8.08 4.68
N GLU A 308 23.14 7.48 5.59
CA GLU A 308 23.85 6.21 5.36
C GLU A 308 22.92 5.10 4.82
N TYR A 309 21.68 5.07 5.29
CA TYR A 309 20.73 4.05 4.87
C TYR A 309 20.26 4.18 3.42
N PHE A 310 20.40 5.33 2.74
CA PHE A 310 19.90 5.54 1.37
C PHE A 310 20.47 4.49 0.42
N SER A 311 21.80 4.38 0.35
CA SER A 311 22.47 3.39 -0.49
C SER A 311 22.06 1.97 -0.11
N ARG A 312 22.05 1.64 1.19
CA ARG A 312 21.65 0.30 1.66
C ARG A 312 20.22 -0.06 1.28
N SER A 313 19.29 0.91 1.32
CA SER A 313 17.90 0.69 0.95
C SER A 313 17.67 0.65 -0.56
N LEU A 314 18.48 1.32 -1.39
CA LEU A 314 18.33 1.29 -2.84
C LEU A 314 18.86 -0.01 -3.46
N GLN A 315 19.97 -0.52 -2.94
CA GLN A 315 20.72 -1.64 -3.51
C GLN A 315 19.87 -2.90 -3.83
N PRO A 316 18.92 -3.34 -2.98
CA PRO A 316 18.07 -4.48 -3.28
C PRO A 316 17.10 -4.28 -4.47
N HIS A 317 16.90 -3.03 -4.89
CA HIS A 317 15.90 -2.64 -5.89
C HIS A 317 16.50 -2.21 -7.23
N LEU A 318 17.81 -2.36 -7.43
CA LEU A 318 18.49 -2.01 -8.68
C LEU A 318 18.03 -2.83 -9.89
N GLY A 319 17.28 -3.90 -9.67
CA GLY A 319 16.76 -4.76 -10.73
C GLY A 319 17.81 -5.72 -11.27
N GLU A 320 17.45 -6.35 -12.37
CA GLU A 320 18.32 -7.28 -13.11
C GLU A 320 18.09 -7.14 -14.61
N TYR A 321 18.99 -7.74 -15.40
CA TYR A 321 18.85 -7.73 -16.85
C TYR A 321 17.61 -8.50 -17.29
N ILE A 322 16.75 -7.82 -18.04
CA ILE A 322 15.57 -8.39 -18.67
C ILE A 322 15.81 -8.43 -20.19
N PRO A 323 15.67 -9.61 -20.84
CA PRO A 323 15.71 -9.71 -22.29
C PRO A 323 14.70 -8.77 -22.97
N ASP A 324 15.07 -8.21 -24.12
CA ASP A 324 14.32 -7.14 -24.79
C ASP A 324 12.84 -7.49 -25.00
N GLU A 325 12.57 -8.72 -25.43
CA GLU A 325 11.23 -9.23 -25.70
C GLU A 325 10.34 -9.41 -24.45
N LYS A 326 10.92 -9.27 -23.25
CA LYS A 326 10.23 -9.40 -21.96
C LYS A 326 10.15 -8.09 -21.18
N ARG A 327 10.75 -7.00 -21.68
CA ARG A 327 10.77 -5.71 -20.97
C ARG A 327 9.36 -5.10 -20.99
N ASN A 328 8.90 -4.69 -19.81
CA ASN A 328 7.78 -3.75 -19.71
C ASN A 328 8.29 -2.31 -19.88
N PHE A 329 7.39 -1.33 -19.86
CA PHE A 329 7.75 0.07 -20.09
C PHE A 329 8.81 0.61 -19.10
N PHE A 330 8.77 0.20 -17.83
CA PHE A 330 9.78 0.58 -16.83
C PHE A 330 11.15 -0.01 -17.18
N TRP A 331 11.20 -1.31 -17.51
CA TRP A 331 12.45 -1.98 -17.83
C TRP A 331 13.01 -1.56 -19.20
N ILE A 332 12.20 -1.11 -20.15
CA ILE A 332 12.70 -0.48 -21.39
C ILE A 332 13.55 0.74 -21.01
N THR A 333 13.02 1.63 -20.17
CA THR A 333 13.71 2.85 -19.75
C THR A 333 14.92 2.54 -18.89
N ALA A 334 14.78 1.65 -17.89
CA ALA A 334 15.86 1.31 -16.98
C ALA A 334 17.05 0.59 -17.65
N HIS A 335 16.86 -0.02 -18.83
CA HIS A 335 17.97 -0.54 -19.61
C HIS A 335 18.71 0.54 -20.42
N LEU A 336 18.09 1.70 -20.65
CA LEU A 336 18.71 2.87 -21.30
C LEU A 336 19.36 3.79 -20.26
N ASP A 337 18.59 4.15 -19.23
CA ASP A 337 19.00 4.98 -18.10
C ASP A 337 18.13 4.63 -16.86
N PRO A 338 18.72 4.03 -15.81
CA PRO A 338 17.98 3.70 -14.59
C PRO A 338 17.59 4.90 -13.72
N LYS A 339 18.25 6.06 -13.86
CA LYS A 339 18.13 7.17 -12.91
C LYS A 339 16.70 7.69 -12.69
N PRO A 340 15.83 7.82 -13.71
CA PRO A 340 14.44 8.23 -13.48
C PRO A 340 13.70 7.28 -12.55
N LEU A 341 13.82 5.97 -12.80
CA LEU A 341 13.18 4.95 -11.95
C LEU A 341 13.81 4.89 -10.55
N PHE A 342 15.13 5.05 -10.43
CA PHE A 342 15.79 5.09 -9.13
C PHE A 342 15.47 6.36 -8.33
N SER A 343 15.12 7.45 -9.01
CA SER A 343 14.59 8.66 -8.37
C SER A 343 13.21 8.39 -7.77
N HIS A 344 12.34 7.69 -8.51
CA HIS A 344 11.04 7.23 -8.01
C HIS A 344 11.18 6.32 -6.77
N PHE A 345 12.23 5.51 -6.72
CA PHE A 345 12.56 4.64 -5.58
C PHE A 345 12.87 5.39 -4.26
N TYR A 346 12.65 6.71 -4.21
CA TYR A 346 12.67 7.51 -3.00
C TYR A 346 11.84 6.91 -1.86
N HIS A 347 10.67 6.32 -2.15
CA HIS A 347 9.83 5.63 -1.14
C HIS A 347 10.59 4.55 -0.33
N TRP A 348 11.63 3.91 -0.90
CA TRP A 348 12.47 2.95 -0.17
C TRP A 348 13.33 3.63 0.90
N PHE A 349 13.79 4.86 0.67
CA PHE A 349 14.48 5.68 1.67
C PHE A 349 13.55 5.99 2.84
N GLU A 350 12.28 6.23 2.56
CA GLU A 350 11.28 6.62 3.56
C GLU A 350 10.86 5.41 4.39
N LEU A 351 10.68 4.27 3.74
CA LEU A 351 10.47 3.00 4.42
C LEU A 351 11.64 2.58 5.31
N GLU A 352 12.88 2.84 4.88
CA GLU A 352 14.04 2.56 5.71
C GLU A 352 14.15 3.55 6.86
N ARG A 353 13.84 4.84 6.64
CA ARG A 353 13.73 5.86 7.68
C ARG A 353 12.75 5.45 8.77
N MET A 354 11.56 4.93 8.41
CA MET A 354 10.59 4.46 9.39
C MET A 354 11.13 3.37 10.34
N LYS A 355 12.13 2.59 9.90
CA LYS A 355 12.74 1.55 10.74
C LYS A 355 13.91 2.07 11.58
N VAL A 356 14.77 2.89 11.00
CA VAL A 356 16.05 3.29 11.62
C VAL A 356 15.98 4.63 12.35
N GLU A 357 15.04 5.49 11.96
CA GLU A 357 14.74 6.79 12.56
C GLU A 357 13.20 6.97 12.69
N PRO A 358 12.51 6.08 13.44
CA PRO A 358 11.06 6.14 13.58
C PRO A 358 10.60 7.47 14.18
N HIS A 359 9.41 7.93 13.79
CA HIS A 359 8.85 9.15 14.33
C HIS A 359 8.55 8.98 15.83
N ILE A 360 8.94 9.96 16.65
CA ILE A 360 8.79 9.89 18.12
C ILE A 360 7.34 9.86 18.61
N ASN A 361 6.42 10.46 17.86
CA ASN A 361 4.99 10.37 18.12
C ASN A 361 4.44 9.04 17.56
N PRO A 362 3.90 8.13 18.39
CA PRO A 362 3.34 6.85 17.95
C PRO A 362 2.23 6.95 16.90
N ILE A 363 1.50 8.07 16.84
CA ILE A 363 0.46 8.32 15.82
C ILE A 363 1.06 8.31 14.41
N ARG A 364 2.33 8.70 14.26
CA ARG A 364 3.05 8.80 12.97
C ARG A 364 4.18 7.79 12.82
N GLU A 365 4.39 6.95 13.82
CA GLU A 365 5.49 5.99 13.83
C GLU A 365 5.31 4.91 12.75
N ASN A 366 4.07 4.45 12.58
CA ASN A 366 3.71 3.36 11.70
C ASN A 366 2.84 3.83 10.53
N ALA A 367 2.50 2.89 9.63
CA ALA A 367 1.59 3.18 8.53
C ALA A 367 0.23 3.69 9.04
N LEU A 368 -0.19 4.83 8.50
CA LEU A 368 -1.52 5.39 8.68
C LEU A 368 -2.55 4.50 7.98
N LEU A 369 -3.71 4.29 8.59
CA LEU A 369 -4.77 3.46 7.99
C LEU A 369 -5.35 4.11 6.73
N TYR A 370 -6.09 3.31 5.95
CA TYR A 370 -6.83 3.76 4.76
C TYR A 370 -5.97 4.45 3.70
N ASN A 371 -4.68 4.09 3.67
CA ASN A 371 -3.67 4.62 2.75
C ASN A 371 -3.53 6.16 2.79
N ILE A 372 -3.83 6.82 3.91
CA ILE A 372 -3.67 8.29 4.09
C ILE A 372 -2.25 8.78 3.73
N PHE A 373 -1.26 7.89 3.82
CA PHE A 373 0.14 8.16 3.51
C PHE A 373 0.46 8.26 2.00
N ASP A 374 -0.44 7.86 1.11
CA ASP A 374 -0.18 7.65 -0.32
C ASP A 374 0.29 8.92 -1.04
N SER A 375 -0.46 10.01 -0.89
CA SER A 375 -0.18 11.30 -1.52
C SER A 375 1.16 11.86 -1.06
N ARG A 376 1.60 11.52 0.16
CA ARG A 376 2.90 11.90 0.70
C ARG A 376 4.03 10.97 0.25
N ASN A 377 3.81 9.67 0.11
CA ASN A 377 4.86 8.74 -0.32
C ASN A 377 4.98 8.73 -1.85
N GLU A 378 3.92 8.28 -2.54
CA GLU A 378 3.89 8.16 -4.00
C GLU A 378 3.91 9.53 -4.68
N GLY A 379 3.21 10.52 -4.11
CA GLY A 379 3.26 11.88 -4.63
C GLY A 379 4.66 12.49 -4.54
N LEU A 380 5.42 12.22 -3.47
CA LEU A 380 6.81 12.68 -3.35
C LEU A 380 7.73 11.88 -4.29
N ALA A 381 7.64 10.55 -4.30
CA ALA A 381 8.38 9.68 -5.19
C ALA A 381 8.25 10.10 -6.65
N THR A 382 7.02 10.37 -7.10
CA THR A 382 6.73 10.86 -8.46
C THR A 382 7.26 12.27 -8.68
N ALA A 383 7.10 13.18 -7.71
CA ALA A 383 7.55 14.57 -7.85
C ALA A 383 9.08 14.67 -7.97
N VAL A 384 9.82 13.85 -7.22
CA VAL A 384 11.30 13.92 -7.24
C VAL A 384 11.91 13.43 -8.55
N GLU A 385 11.22 12.59 -9.32
CA GLU A 385 11.67 12.23 -10.68
C GLU A 385 11.86 13.48 -11.55
N GLU A 386 10.86 14.35 -11.59
CA GLU A 386 10.91 15.58 -12.37
C GLU A 386 11.79 16.64 -11.70
N PHE A 387 11.78 16.75 -10.36
CA PHE A 387 12.62 17.73 -9.66
C PHE A 387 14.11 17.46 -9.83
N PHE A 388 14.55 16.22 -9.71
CA PHE A 388 15.96 15.86 -9.86
C PHE A 388 16.41 16.04 -11.31
N MET A 389 15.58 15.67 -12.28
CA MET A 389 15.83 15.95 -13.70
C MET A 389 16.03 17.45 -13.96
N HIS A 390 15.14 18.32 -13.47
CA HIS A 390 15.30 19.77 -13.65
C HIS A 390 16.47 20.36 -12.86
N ALA A 391 16.86 19.73 -11.76
CA ALA A 391 18.06 20.08 -11.00
C ALA A 391 19.36 19.64 -11.69
N GLY A 392 19.28 18.83 -12.74
CA GLY A 392 20.42 18.42 -13.57
C GLY A 392 21.00 17.04 -13.25
N LEU A 393 20.22 16.14 -12.64
CA LEU A 393 20.53 14.70 -12.62
C LEU A 393 20.48 14.13 -14.04
#